data_AF-A0A535JJU4-F1
#
_entry.id   AF-A0A535JJU4-F1
#
_cell.length_a   1.000
_cell.length_b   1.000
_cell.length_c   1.000
_cell.angle_alpha   90.00
_cell.angle_beta   90.00
_cell.angle_gamma   90.00
#
_symmetry.space_group_name_H-M   'P 1'
#
loop_
_entity.id
_entity.type
_entity.pdbx_description
1 polymer ?
#
loop_
_entity_poly.entity_id
_entity_poly.type
_entity_poly.pdbx_seq_one_letter_code
_entity_poly.pdbx_strand_id
1 'polypeptide(L)'
;MATDSEERNKAVVREVNERMVRRDMTVYDDHPGLSETRQFFPRLLQAFPDLAVRIETIIAEGDHVAIHAWYEGTHKGELMGYTPSGRRLRFQVVSIDRLEHGRIVQHNAEAGFARAIFQARPH
;
A
#
# COMPACT_ATOMS: atom_id res chain seq x y z
N MET A 1 -14.78 -3.16 -21.85
CA MET A 1 -13.43 -2.58 -22.01
C MET A 1 -13.33 -1.40 -21.06
N ALA A 2 -12.19 -1.19 -20.40
CA ALA A 2 -12.01 -0.05 -19.52
C ALA A 2 -12.00 1.25 -20.31
N THR A 3 -12.54 2.32 -19.73
CA THR A 3 -12.56 3.66 -20.32
C THR A 3 -11.21 4.37 -20.17
N ASP A 4 -10.95 5.40 -20.99
CA ASP A 4 -9.74 6.22 -20.87
C ASP A 4 -9.62 6.87 -19.47
N SER A 5 -10.74 7.25 -18.86
CA SER A 5 -10.78 7.75 -17.49
C SER A 5 -10.38 6.69 -16.46
N GLU A 6 -10.84 5.45 -16.64
CA GLU A 6 -10.51 4.34 -15.76
C GLU A 6 -9.04 3.97 -15.85
N GLU A 7 -8.46 3.91 -17.05
CA GLU A 7 -7.02 3.65 -17.21
C GLU A 7 -6.17 4.78 -16.61
N ARG A 8 -6.60 6.04 -16.74
CA ARG A 8 -5.96 7.16 -16.05
C ARG A 8 -6.03 7.00 -14.53
N ASN A 9 -7.19 6.63 -13.99
CA ASN A 9 -7.35 6.43 -12.54
C ASN A 9 -6.45 5.28 -12.02
N LYS A 10 -6.35 4.18 -12.77
CA LYS A 10 -5.41 3.09 -12.45
C LYS A 10 -3.96 3.57 -12.46
N ALA A 11 -3.58 4.42 -13.43
CA ALA A 11 -2.23 4.97 -13.51
C ALA A 11 -1.89 5.82 -12.27
N VAL A 12 -2.83 6.64 -11.80
CA VAL A 12 -2.67 7.42 -10.56
C VAL A 12 -2.41 6.49 -9.36
N VAL A 13 -3.24 5.46 -9.16
CA VAL A 13 -3.06 4.53 -8.03
C VAL A 13 -1.71 3.80 -8.08
N ARG A 14 -1.22 3.44 -9.28
CA ARG A 14 0.12 2.84 -9.43
C ARG A 14 1.22 3.83 -9.05
N GLU A 15 1.17 5.04 -9.57
CA GLU A 15 2.17 6.09 -9.31
C GLU A 15 2.22 6.46 -7.82
N VAL A 16 1.07 6.59 -7.17
CA VAL A 16 0.97 6.79 -5.71
C VAL A 16 1.66 5.66 -4.95
N ASN A 17 1.39 4.39 -5.30
CA ASN A 17 2.04 3.24 -4.65
C ASN A 17 3.57 3.25 -4.82
N GLU A 18 4.05 3.58 -6.02
CA GLU A 18 5.48 3.70 -6.30
C GLU A 18 6.14 4.82 -5.49
N ARG A 19 5.50 6.00 -5.40
CA ARG A 19 5.98 7.15 -4.62
C ARG A 19 6.03 6.83 -3.13
N MET A 20 4.99 6.19 -2.59
CA MET A 20 4.97 5.75 -1.19
C MET A 20 6.13 4.80 -0.88
N VAL A 21 6.38 3.79 -1.73
CA VAL A 21 7.51 2.85 -1.55
C VAL A 21 8.87 3.56 -1.65
N ARG A 22 8.97 4.58 -2.52
CA ARG A 22 10.17 5.43 -2.65
C ARG A 22 10.34 6.43 -1.51
N ARG A 23 9.48 6.40 -0.49
CA ARG A 23 9.49 7.33 0.67
C ARG A 23 9.27 8.78 0.28
N ASP A 24 8.59 9.03 -0.83
CA ASP A 24 8.17 10.37 -1.19
C ASP A 24 6.96 10.77 -0.34
N MET A 25 7.21 11.56 0.70
CA MET A 25 6.18 12.01 1.64
C MET A 25 5.24 13.05 1.05
N THR A 26 5.60 13.69 -0.08
CA THR A 26 4.75 14.71 -0.72
C THR A 26 3.47 14.10 -1.32
N VAL A 27 3.47 12.78 -1.58
CA VAL A 27 2.28 12.05 -2.07
C VAL A 27 1.08 12.19 -1.12
N TYR A 28 1.31 12.37 0.19
CA TYR A 28 0.23 12.55 1.16
C TYR A 28 -0.38 13.95 1.13
N ASP A 29 0.35 14.94 0.61
CA ASP A 29 -0.14 16.31 0.44
C ASP A 29 -0.95 16.43 -0.86
N ASP A 30 -0.54 15.69 -1.89
CA ASP A 30 -1.21 15.63 -3.20
C ASP A 30 -2.55 14.87 -3.15
N HIS A 31 -2.68 13.91 -2.22
CA HIS A 31 -3.81 12.98 -2.15
C HIS A 31 -4.50 13.02 -0.76
N PRO A 32 -5.55 13.84 -0.58
CA PRO A 32 -6.17 14.06 0.74
C PRO A 32 -6.78 12.78 1.35
N GLY A 33 -7.18 11.81 0.52
CA GLY A 33 -7.66 10.51 0.97
C GLY A 33 -6.61 9.67 1.69
N LEU A 34 -5.31 9.99 1.57
CA LEU A 34 -4.21 9.25 2.20
C LEU A 34 -3.78 9.81 3.56
N SER A 35 -4.57 10.69 4.16
CA SER A 35 -4.23 11.33 5.44
C SER A 35 -3.99 10.33 6.58
N GLU A 36 -4.77 9.25 6.64
CA GLU A 36 -4.56 8.15 7.59
C GLU A 36 -3.32 7.32 7.22
N THR A 37 -3.16 7.03 5.93
CA THR A 37 -1.98 6.30 5.40
C THR A 37 -0.67 6.99 5.77
N ARG A 38 -0.64 8.33 5.84
CA ARG A 38 0.51 9.14 6.29
C ARG A 38 0.98 8.76 7.70
N GLN A 39 0.09 8.30 8.57
CA GLN A 39 0.41 7.94 9.95
C GLN A 39 1.00 6.52 10.06
N PHE A 40 0.62 5.61 9.15
CA PHE A 40 0.95 4.18 9.25
C PHE A 40 2.03 3.73 8.27
N PHE A 41 1.98 4.17 7.02
CA PHE A 41 2.85 3.66 5.97
C PHE A 41 4.34 3.97 6.21
N PRO A 42 4.74 5.15 6.73
CA PRO A 42 6.14 5.38 7.11
C PRO A 42 6.66 4.41 8.18
N ARG A 43 5.81 4.00 9.13
CA ARG A 43 6.16 2.98 10.13
C ARG A 43 6.33 1.61 9.48
N LEU A 44 5.50 1.28 8.49
CA LEU A 44 5.68 0.07 7.68
C LEU A 44 7.03 0.07 6.94
N LEU A 45 7.47 1.20 6.38
CA LEU A 45 8.77 1.34 5.73
C LEU A 45 9.96 1.30 6.70
N GLN A 46 9.75 1.58 7.98
CA GLN A 46 10.74 1.36 9.04
C GLN A 46 10.81 -0.11 9.43
N ALA A 47 9.66 -0.79 9.54
CA ALA A 47 9.58 -2.23 9.78
C ALA A 47 10.21 -3.04 8.64
N PHE A 48 10.05 -2.56 7.40
CA PHE A 48 10.55 -3.17 6.17
C PHE A 48 11.35 -2.16 5.33
N PRO A 49 12.65 -1.95 5.62
CA PRO A 49 13.47 -0.98 4.89
C PRO A 49 13.60 -1.26 3.38
N ASP A 50 13.45 -2.52 2.99
CA ASP A 50 13.51 -3.07 1.64
C ASP A 50 12.12 -3.48 1.11
N LEU A 51 11.04 -2.84 1.60
CA LEU A 51 9.68 -3.13 1.18
C LEU A 51 9.52 -2.99 -0.35
N ALA A 52 9.03 -4.04 -0.98
CA ALA A 52 8.63 -4.07 -2.37
C ALA A 52 7.13 -4.36 -2.47
N VAL A 53 6.46 -3.68 -3.40
CA VAL A 53 5.03 -3.84 -3.66
C VAL A 53 4.84 -4.33 -5.09
N ARG A 54 4.06 -5.40 -5.26
CA ARG A 54 3.64 -5.90 -6.58
C ARG A 54 2.11 -5.93 -6.63
N ILE A 55 1.54 -5.04 -7.42
CA ILE A 55 0.11 -5.04 -7.71
C ILE A 55 -0.18 -6.25 -8.61
N GLU A 56 -1.01 -7.17 -8.11
CA GLU A 56 -1.40 -8.39 -8.81
C GLU A 56 -2.66 -8.19 -9.64
N THR A 57 -3.63 -7.49 -9.05
CA THR A 57 -4.87 -7.11 -9.73
C THR A 57 -5.12 -5.63 -9.50
N ILE A 58 -5.59 -4.95 -10.54
CA ILE A 58 -6.09 -3.59 -10.46
C ILE A 58 -7.31 -3.44 -11.35
N ILE A 59 -8.41 -2.99 -10.76
CA ILE A 59 -9.71 -2.83 -11.41
C ILE A 59 -10.15 -1.39 -11.18
N ALA A 60 -10.79 -0.80 -12.19
CA ALA A 60 -11.43 0.49 -12.03
C ALA A 60 -12.85 0.41 -12.57
N GLU A 61 -13.74 1.09 -11.87
CA GLU A 61 -15.14 1.26 -12.24
C GLU A 61 -15.52 2.70 -11.89
N GLY A 62 -15.71 3.53 -12.92
CA GLY A 62 -15.95 4.96 -12.73
C GLY A 62 -14.81 5.65 -12.00
N ASP A 63 -15.10 6.25 -10.84
CA ASP A 63 -14.16 6.95 -9.97
C ASP A 63 -13.49 6.05 -8.92
N HIS A 64 -13.86 4.77 -8.85
CA HIS A 64 -13.29 3.81 -7.90
C HIS A 64 -12.19 2.97 -8.55
N VAL A 65 -11.11 2.74 -7.83
CA VAL A 65 -10.02 1.83 -8.20
C VAL A 65 -9.76 0.88 -7.05
N ALA A 66 -9.82 -0.42 -7.33
CA ALA A 66 -9.46 -1.45 -6.37
C ALA A 66 -8.14 -2.11 -6.76
N ILE A 67 -7.26 -2.35 -5.78
CA ILE A 67 -6.06 -3.16 -5.98
C ILE A 67 -6.08 -4.39 -5.08
N HIS A 68 -5.45 -5.45 -5.56
CA HIS A 68 -4.95 -6.54 -4.75
C HIS A 68 -3.45 -6.66 -5.02
N ALA A 69 -2.63 -6.51 -3.98
CA ALA A 69 -1.19 -6.40 -4.09
C ALA A 69 -0.45 -7.26 -3.07
N TRP A 70 0.76 -7.66 -3.43
CA TRP A 70 1.70 -8.32 -2.54
C TRP A 70 2.74 -7.33 -2.04
N TYR A 71 2.92 -7.32 -0.72
CA TYR A 71 3.94 -6.57 -0.01
C TYR A 71 4.97 -7.55 0.53
N GLU A 72 6.25 -7.29 0.30
CA GLU A 72 7.33 -8.18 0.70
C GLU A 72 8.57 -7.40 1.12
N GLY A 73 9.21 -7.81 2.21
CA GLY A 73 10.42 -7.17 2.70
C GLY A 73 11.01 -7.91 3.89
N THR A 74 12.20 -7.50 4.32
CA THR A 74 12.89 -8.01 5.51
C THR A 74 12.42 -7.27 6.75
N HIS A 75 11.90 -8.00 7.74
CA HIS A 75 11.40 -7.45 8.99
C HIS A 75 12.55 -7.03 9.91
N LYS A 76 12.94 -5.76 9.83
CA LYS A 76 14.10 -5.16 10.53
C LYS A 76 13.73 -4.12 11.59
N GLY A 77 12.51 -3.59 11.55
CA GLY A 77 11.97 -2.71 12.58
C GLY A 77 10.78 -3.35 13.29
N GLU A 78 10.27 -2.69 14.32
CA GLU A 78 9.06 -3.13 15.01
C GLU A 78 7.84 -3.06 14.08
N LEU A 79 7.02 -4.12 14.07
CA LEU A 79 5.78 -4.19 13.33
C LEU A 79 4.62 -4.40 14.29
N MET A 80 3.82 -3.37 14.58
CA MET A 80 2.60 -3.50 15.40
C MET A 80 2.85 -4.20 16.76
N GLY A 81 3.93 -3.85 17.45
CA GLY A 81 4.33 -4.47 18.72
C GLY A 81 5.11 -5.79 18.60
N TYR A 82 5.34 -6.29 17.39
CA TYR A 82 6.20 -7.45 17.16
C TYR A 82 7.65 -7.01 16.93
N THR A 83 8.58 -7.63 17.66
CA THR A 83 10.01 -7.38 17.51
C THR A 83 10.52 -7.84 16.14
N PRO A 84 11.56 -7.18 15.59
CA PRO A 84 12.10 -7.52 14.28
C PRO A 84 12.61 -8.95 14.26
N SER A 85 12.08 -9.76 13.34
CA SER A 85 12.42 -11.19 13.24
C SER A 85 13.62 -11.47 12.34
N GLY A 86 14.07 -10.48 11.56
CA GLY A 86 15.14 -10.63 10.56
C GLY A 86 14.75 -11.46 9.34
N ARG A 87 13.52 -11.99 9.29
CA ARG A 87 13.01 -12.82 8.19
C ARG A 87 12.43 -11.96 7.08
N ARG A 88 12.47 -12.47 5.85
CA ARG A 88 11.67 -11.94 4.75
C ARG A 88 10.22 -12.37 4.94
N LEU A 89 9.31 -11.40 5.07
CA LEU A 89 7.88 -11.61 5.25
C LEU A 89 7.15 -11.16 3.99
N ARG A 90 6.03 -11.83 3.67
CA ARG A 90 5.16 -11.46 2.56
C ARG A 90 3.69 -11.49 2.96
N PHE A 91 2.96 -10.41 2.67
CA PHE A 91 1.53 -10.28 2.99
C PHE A 91 0.78 -9.58 1.85
N GLN A 92 -0.55 -9.72 1.85
CA GLN A 92 -1.43 -9.12 0.85
C GLN A 92 -2.03 -7.83 1.38
N VAL A 93 -2.30 -6.89 0.48
CA VAL A 93 -3.09 -5.70 0.75
C VAL A 93 -4.18 -5.63 -0.31
N VAL A 94 -5.41 -5.36 0.12
CA VAL A 94 -6.51 -4.97 -0.75
C VAL A 94 -6.90 -3.55 -0.38
N SER A 95 -6.99 -2.66 -1.37
CA SER A 95 -7.51 -1.32 -1.14
C SER A 95 -8.56 -0.96 -2.18
N ILE A 96 -9.44 -0.04 -1.79
CA ILE A 96 -10.36 0.65 -2.68
C ILE A 96 -10.15 2.14 -2.50
N ASP A 97 -9.82 2.80 -3.59
CA ASP A 97 -9.54 4.22 -3.71
C ASP A 97 -10.67 4.89 -4.49
N ARG A 98 -11.13 6.05 -4.03
CA ARG A 98 -12.03 6.93 -4.79
C ARG A 98 -11.26 8.14 -5.29
N LEU A 99 -11.39 8.46 -6.56
CA LEU A 99 -10.61 9.50 -7.23
C LEU A 99 -11.48 10.66 -7.73
N GLU A 100 -11.02 11.88 -7.52
CA GLU A 100 -11.59 13.08 -8.11
C GLU A 100 -10.49 13.98 -8.66
N HIS A 101 -10.66 14.47 -9.89
CA HIS A 101 -9.69 15.38 -10.53
C HIS A 101 -8.23 14.89 -10.48
N GLY A 102 -8.04 13.58 -10.66
CA GLY A 102 -6.72 12.93 -10.64
C GLY A 102 -6.10 12.72 -9.26
N ARG A 103 -6.86 12.94 -8.18
CA ARG A 103 -6.40 12.77 -6.79
C ARG A 103 -7.22 11.73 -6.06
N ILE A 104 -6.59 11.02 -5.13
CA ILE A 104 -7.26 10.07 -4.24
C ILE A 104 -7.89 10.90 -3.13
N VAL A 105 -9.22 10.91 -3.07
CA VAL A 105 -10.00 11.68 -2.09
C VAL A 105 -10.52 10.81 -0.95
N GLN A 106 -10.52 9.49 -1.13
CA GLN A 106 -10.83 8.51 -0.11
C GLN A 106 -9.99 7.25 -0.35
N HIS A 107 -9.47 6.66 0.72
CA HIS A 107 -8.68 5.44 0.68
C HIS A 107 -9.12 4.53 1.82
N ASN A 108 -9.46 3.27 1.50
CA ASN A 108 -9.72 2.23 2.48
C ASN A 108 -8.85 1.03 2.12
N ALA A 109 -8.04 0.53 3.06
CA ALA A 109 -7.14 -0.58 2.82
C ALA A 109 -7.15 -1.58 3.97
N GLU A 110 -7.11 -2.86 3.60
CA GLU A 110 -6.97 -3.98 4.51
C GLU A 110 -5.69 -4.74 4.20
N ALA A 111 -4.88 -4.96 5.23
CA ALA A 111 -3.60 -5.65 5.12
C ALA A 111 -3.63 -6.96 5.89
N GLY A 112 -3.16 -8.03 5.25
CA GLY A 112 -3.13 -9.39 5.80
C GLY A 112 -2.07 -9.59 6.89
N PHE A 113 -2.11 -8.83 7.97
CA PHE A 113 -1.11 -8.88 9.05
C PHE A 113 -1.07 -10.20 9.80
N ALA A 114 -2.19 -10.94 9.90
CA ALA A 114 -2.17 -12.29 10.49
C ALA A 114 -1.13 -13.18 9.79
N ARG A 115 -1.05 -13.13 8.45
CA ARG A 115 -0.06 -13.85 7.66
C ARG A 115 1.36 -13.35 7.97
N ALA A 116 1.57 -12.04 8.07
CA ALA A 116 2.87 -11.46 8.42
C ALA A 116 3.34 -11.92 9.81
N ILE A 117 2.44 -11.89 10.80
CA ILE A 117 2.71 -12.30 12.19
C ILE A 117 3.05 -13.79 12.27
N PHE A 118 2.29 -14.67 11.62
CA PHE A 118 2.60 -16.11 11.61
C PHE A 118 3.99 -16.40 11.02
N GLN A 119 4.41 -15.64 10.01
CA GLN A 119 5.75 -15.76 9.43
C GLN A 119 6.85 -15.15 10.32
N ALA A 120 6.52 -14.19 11.18
CA ALA A 120 7.48 -13.52 12.05
C ALA A 120 7.82 -14.33 13.31
N ARG A 121 6.98 -15.30 13.69
CA ARG A 121 7.20 -16.10 14.91
C ARG A 121 8.49 -16.93 14.82
N PRO A 122 9.27 -16.98 15.91
CA PRO A 122 10.33 -17.97 16.05
C PRO A 122 9.71 -19.38 16.08
N HIS A 123 10.40 -20.34 15.44
CA HIS A 123 10.07 -21.76 15.52
C HIS A 123 10.46 -22.31 16.90
#